data_AF-A0A960B6H5-F1
#
_entry.id   AF-A0A960B6H5-F1
#
_cell.length_a   1.000
_cell.length_b   1.000
_cell.length_c   1.000
_cell.angle_alpha   90.00
_cell.angle_beta   90.00
_cell.angle_gamma   90.00
#
_symmetry.space_group_name_H-M   'P 1'
#
loop_
_entity.id
_entity.type
_entity.pdbx_description
1 polymer ?
#
loop_
_entity_poly.entity_id
_entity_poly.type
_entity_poly.pdbx_seq_one_letter_code
_entity_poly.pdbx_strand_id
1 'polypeptide(L)' 'MKLSVSLSPSDVEALDKYARASGLKSRSAAIQQAIRLLGDPELEDAYAEAWQEWEDSGDARAWAVTVADGLD' A
#
# COMPACT_ATOMS: atom_id res chain seq x y z
N MET A 1 10.87 21.61 6.38
CA MET A 1 9.75 22.56 6.52
C MET A 1 9.00 22.26 7.82
N LYS A 2 8.49 23.28 8.54
CA LYS A 2 7.61 23.10 9.71
C LYS A 2 6.18 23.42 9.29
N LEU A 3 5.23 22.57 9.68
CA LEU A 3 3.81 22.71 9.39
C LEU A 3 3.05 22.68 10.72
N SER A 4 2.02 23.50 10.85
CA SER A 4 1.03 23.40 11.93
C SER A 4 -0.16 22.63 11.39
N VAL A 5 -0.56 21.55 12.05
CA VAL A 5 -1.68 20.69 11.64
C VAL A 5 -2.62 20.48 12.82
N SER A 6 -3.92 20.44 12.55
CA SER A 6 -4.92 20.08 13.54
C SER A 6 -5.35 18.63 13.30
N LEU A 7 -5.26 17.80 14.33
CA LEU A 7 -5.62 16.39 14.30
C LEU A 7 -6.51 16.08 15.50
N SER A 8 -7.42 15.12 15.36
CA SER A 8 -8.20 14.65 16.51
C SER A 8 -7.29 13.95 17.53
N PRO A 9 -7.69 13.85 18.81
CA PRO A 9 -6.92 13.08 19.79
C PRO A 9 -6.70 11.62 19.37
N SER A 10 -7.70 10.99 18.74
CA SER A 10 -7.62 9.62 18.24
C SER A 10 -6.59 9.45 17.11
N ASP A 11 -6.49 10.43 16.19
CA ASP A 11 -5.50 10.38 15.11
C ASP A 11 -4.08 10.50 15.66
N VAL A 12 -3.89 11.34 16.68
CA VAL A 12 -2.60 11.49 17.37
C VAL A 12 -2.21 10.19 18.08
N GLU A 13 -3.16 9.52 18.74
CA GLU A 13 -2.92 8.23 19.39
C GLU A 13 -2.53 7.14 18.39
N ALA A 14 -3.24 7.06 17.26
CA ALA A 14 -2.92 6.13 16.18
C ALA A 14 -1.51 6.39 15.61
N LEU A 15 -1.17 7.65 15.37
CA LEU A 15 0.16 8.06 14.89
C LEU A 15 1.27 7.69 15.88
N ASP A 16 1.05 7.89 17.18
CA ASP A 16 2.01 7.55 18.23
C ASP A 16 2.21 6.04 18.36
N LYS A 17 1.13 5.26 18.24
CA LYS A 17 1.19 3.80 18.22
C LYS A 17 2.02 3.31 17.03
N TYR A 18 1.76 3.85 15.84
CA TYR A 18 2.52 3.55 14.64
C TYR A 18 4.00 3.91 14.80
N ALA A 19 4.30 5.12 15.29
CA ALA A 19 5.67 5.58 15.50
C ALA A 19 6.46 4.63 16.42
N ARG A 20 5.84 4.18 17.52
CA ARG A 20 6.45 3.20 18.44
C ARG A 20 6.69 1.85 17.77
N ALA A 21 5.69 1.32 17.08
CA ALA A 21 5.78 0.02 16.40
C ALA A 21 6.85 0.00 15.30
N SER A 22 7.02 1.12 14.59
CA SER A 22 8.00 1.26 13.51
C SER A 22 9.36 1.81 13.97
N GLY A 23 9.59 1.99 15.28
CA GLY A 23 10.86 2.50 15.82
C GLY A 23 11.19 3.95 15.43
N LEU A 24 10.18 4.75 15.09
CA LEU A 24 10.34 6.13 14.64
C LEU A 24 10.50 7.09 15.82
N LYS A 25 11.48 7.98 15.71
CA LYS A 25 11.87 8.88 16.81
C LYS A 25 11.00 10.13 16.97
N SER A 26 10.03 10.36 16.08
CA SER A 26 9.15 11.53 16.16
C SER A 26 7.84 11.36 15.39
N ARG A 27 6.80 12.11 15.78
CA ARG A 27 5.54 12.23 15.03
C ARG A 27 5.77 12.75 13.61
N SER A 28 6.73 13.66 13.42
CA SER A 28 7.08 14.14 12.07
C SER A 28 7.68 13.05 11.19
N ALA A 29 8.51 12.14 11.75
CA ALA A 29 8.99 10.98 11.03
C ALA A 29 7.86 10.01 10.68
N ALA A 30 6.91 9.81 11.60
CA ALA A 30 5.72 9.00 11.37
C ALA A 30 4.83 9.58 10.25
N ILE A 31 4.57 10.90 10.25
CA ILE A 31 3.81 11.58 9.19
C ILE A 31 4.54 11.47 7.84
N GLN A 32 5.85 11.70 7.79
CA GLN A 32 6.62 11.56 6.55
C GLN A 32 6.60 10.12 6.03
N GLN A 33 6.66 9.14 6.92
CA GLN A 33 6.53 7.74 6.53
C GLN A 33 5.13 7.41 6.04
N ALA A 34 4.08 7.88 6.72
CA ALA A 34 2.70 7.73 6.28
C ALA A 34 2.49 8.35 4.90
N ILE A 35 3.03 9.56 4.65
CA ILE A 35 2.97 10.21 3.33
C ILE A 35 3.69 9.38 2.26
N ARG A 36 4.83 8.74 2.58
CA ARG A 36 5.50 7.82 1.64
C ARG A 36 4.70 6.53 1.39
N LEU A 37 3.83 6.16 2.33
CA LEU A 37 2.94 5.00 2.23
C LEU A 37 1.58 5.36 1.63
N LEU A 38 1.23 6.65 1.52
CA LEU A 38 0.27 7.11 0.54
C LEU A 38 0.94 6.80 -0.81
N GLY A 39 0.75 5.57 -1.28
CA GLY A 39 1.24 5.12 -2.57
C GLY A 39 0.56 5.89 -3.69
N ASP A 40 0.54 5.30 -4.87
CA ASP A 40 -0.39 5.79 -5.89
C ASP A 40 -1.81 5.42 -5.40
N PRO A 41 -2.67 6.40 -5.05
CA PRO A 41 -4.01 6.11 -4.54
C PRO A 41 -4.86 5.36 -5.58
N GLU A 42 -4.47 5.40 -6.85
CA GLU A 42 -5.12 4.67 -7.94
C GLU A 42 -4.50 3.27 -8.13
N LEU A 43 -3.48 2.88 -7.36
CA LEU A 43 -2.80 1.60 -7.54
C LEU A 43 -3.71 0.40 -7.30
N GLU A 44 -4.58 0.47 -6.28
CA GLU A 44 -5.53 -0.61 -5.98
C GLU A 44 -6.53 -0.79 -7.15
N ASP A 45 -7.08 0.33 -7.65
CA ASP A 45 -7.99 0.34 -8.79
C ASP A 45 -7.30 -0.12 -10.07
N ALA A 46 -6.06 0.33 -10.32
CA ALA A 46 -5.25 -0.07 -11.47
C ALA A 46 -4.92 -1.57 -11.44
N TYR A 47 -4.66 -2.15 -10.26
CA TYR A 47 -4.49 -3.60 -10.14
C TYR A 47 -5.79 -4.36 -10.41
N ALA A 48 -6.93 -3.83 -9.94
CA ALA A 48 -8.23 -4.44 -10.20
C ALA A 48 -8.57 -4.42 -11.70
N GLU A 49 -8.34 -3.29 -12.38
CA GLU A 49 -8.52 -3.14 -13.82
C GLU A 49 -7.58 -4.08 -14.60
N ALA A 50 -6.28 -4.07 -14.28
CA ALA A 50 -5.31 -4.95 -14.93
C ALA A 50 -5.64 -6.45 -14.77
N TRP A 51 -6.16 -6.85 -13.60
CA TRP A 51 -6.60 -8.22 -13.39
C TRP A 51 -7.82 -8.56 -14.25
N GLN A 52 -8.80 -7.65 -14.34
CA GLN A 52 -9.98 -7.84 -15.16
C GLN A 52 -9.61 -7.94 -16.64
N GLU A 53 -8.72 -7.06 -17.13
CA GLU A 53 -8.20 -7.11 -18.51
C GLU A 53 -7.51 -8.44 -18.82
N TRP A 54 -6.69 -8.94 -17.89
CA TRP A 54 -5.97 -10.21 -18.01
C TRP A 54 -6.89 -11.45 -18.08
N GLU A 55 -7.97 -11.44 -17.28
CA GLU A 55 -8.99 -12.49 -17.35
C GLU A 55 -9.78 -12.42 -18.66
N ASP A 56 -10.16 -11.21 -19.08
CA ASP A 56 -10.97 -10.96 -20.29
C ASP A 56 -10.19 -11.20 -21.60
N SER A 57 -8.88 -10.95 -21.62
CA SER A 57 -8.03 -11.22 -22.79
C SER A 57 -7.87 -12.72 -23.08
N GLY A 58 -8.18 -13.58 -22.09
CA GLY A 58 -7.94 -15.01 -22.15
C GLY A 58 -6.50 -15.41 -21.85
N ASP A 59 -5.63 -14.45 -21.53
CA ASP A 59 -4.24 -14.71 -21.15
C ASP A 59 -4.16 -15.55 -19.88
N ALA A 60 -5.08 -15.33 -18.93
CA ALA A 60 -5.21 -16.17 -17.73
C ALA A 60 -5.28 -17.67 -18.07
N ARG A 61 -6.08 -18.04 -19.08
CA ARG A 61 -6.23 -19.43 -19.52
C ARG A 61 -4.99 -19.90 -20.29
N ALA A 62 -4.40 -19.04 -21.12
CA ALA A 62 -3.21 -19.38 -21.90
C ALA A 62 -2.02 -19.69 -20.99
N TRP A 63 -1.84 -18.94 -19.90
CA TRP A 63 -0.75 -19.11 -18.94
C TRP A 63 -1.02 -20.16 -17.87
N ALA A 64 -2.27 -20.53 -17.62
CA ALA A 64 -2.62 -21.56 -16.64
C ALA A 64 -1.94 -22.91 -16.89
N VAL A 65 -1.64 -23.25 -18.16
CA VAL A 65 -1.04 -24.54 -18.52
C VAL A 65 0.40 -24.70 -18.04
N THR A 66 1.12 -23.60 -17.80
CA THR A 66 2.54 -23.63 -17.40
C THR A 66 2.73 -23.52 -15.89
N VAL A 67 1.64 -23.51 -15.10
CA VAL A 67 1.71 -23.28 -13.64
C VAL A 67 2.51 -24.35 -12.88
N ALA A 68 2.59 -25.56 -13.43
CA ALA A 68 3.27 -26.71 -12.84
C ALA A 68 4.63 -27.02 -13.48
N ASP A 69 5.08 -26.21 -14.44
CA ASP A 69 6.32 -26.46 -15.16
C ASP A 69 7.52 -26.39 -14.20
N GLY A 70 8.31 -27.47 -14.13
CA GLY A 70 9.51 -27.55 -13.29
C GLY A 70 9.27 -27.82 -11.81
N LEU A 71 8.06 -28.26 -11.42
CA LEU A 71 7.73 -28.70 -10.06
C LEU A 71 8.00 -30.19 -9.78
N ASP A 72 8.74 -30.86 -10.66
CA ASP A 72 9.33 -32.18 -10.40
C ASP A 72 10.45 -32.15 -9.35
#